data_AF-A0A6V8K4I7-F1
#
_entry.id   AF-A0A6V8K4I7-F1
#
_cell.length_a   1.000
_cell.length_b   1.000
_cell.length_c   1.000
_cell.angle_alpha   90.00
_cell.angle_beta   90.00
_cell.angle_gamma   90.00
#
_symmetry.space_group_name_H-M   'P 1'
#
loop_
_entity.id
_entity.type
_entity.pdbx_description
1 polymer ?
#
loop_
_entity_poly.entity_id
_entity_poly.type
_entity_poly.pdbx_seq_one_letter_code
_entity_poly.pdbx_strand_id
1 'polypeptide(L)'
;MSDGQIVVSGLTKHYKNVRAVDNLSFTVEPGRVTGFLGPNGAGKTTTLRMLLNLVKPTAGTATIGGQRYADLSDPLHTVGAVLEASSAHKGRTGINHLRVICAAAGFPRSRADEALAMVGLSPAAKRKFKGYSLGMRQRLGIAAAMLGDPKVLVLDEPANGLDPEGIRWMRDLLKSLASQGRTVLVSSHLLSEMQLLADDLVIIAAGKLVRQGTVDQVMDSMAHSAEVRVRTPQVEELTSALVALNATVTPNGEGGLLVAGVDAPSVGRAALKAGVELHELTTERPDLERVFLELTAGKAAIR
;
A
#
# COMPACT_ATOMS: atom_id res chain seq x y z
N MET A 1 21.51 -12.99 5.85
CA MET A 1 20.32 -12.36 5.25
C MET A 1 19.19 -13.35 5.34
N SER A 2 18.01 -12.92 5.76
CA SER A 2 16.84 -13.80 5.85
C SER A 2 16.37 -14.19 4.46
N ASP A 3 15.94 -15.44 4.32
CA ASP A 3 15.40 -15.98 3.09
C ASP A 3 14.15 -15.16 2.67
N GLY A 4 14.12 -14.69 1.42
CA GLY A 4 13.04 -13.85 0.88
C GLY A 4 13.10 -12.35 1.16
N GLN A 5 14.04 -11.86 1.99
CA GLN A 5 14.17 -10.41 2.26
C GLN A 5 14.43 -9.64 0.97
N ILE A 6 13.71 -8.54 0.74
CA ILE A 6 14.00 -7.64 -0.38
C ILE A 6 14.86 -6.49 0.10
N VAL A 7 15.99 -6.26 -0.57
CA VAL A 7 16.87 -5.12 -0.30
C VAL A 7 17.06 -4.33 -1.58
N VAL A 8 16.66 -3.06 -1.53
CA VAL A 8 16.87 -2.08 -2.59
C VAL A 8 17.94 -1.10 -2.10
N SER A 9 18.99 -0.89 -2.88
CA SER A 9 20.16 -0.08 -2.48
C SER A 9 20.64 0.83 -3.60
N GLY A 10 20.49 2.14 -3.39
CA GLY A 10 20.90 3.19 -4.33
C GLY A 10 20.26 3.09 -5.71
N LEU A 11 19.09 2.45 -5.79
CA LEU A 11 18.46 2.09 -7.05
C LEU A 11 18.03 3.33 -7.82
N THR A 12 18.48 3.43 -9.07
CA THR A 12 18.31 4.61 -9.90
C THR A 12 17.89 4.21 -11.31
N LYS A 13 16.93 4.93 -11.88
CA LYS A 13 16.51 4.77 -13.27
C LYS A 13 16.31 6.11 -13.96
N HIS A 14 17.05 6.29 -15.05
CA HIS A 14 16.87 7.38 -15.99
C HIS A 14 16.32 6.85 -17.32
N TYR A 15 15.22 7.45 -17.77
CA TYR A 15 14.66 7.27 -19.10
C TYR A 15 14.84 8.56 -19.88
N LYS A 16 15.79 8.59 -20.81
CA LYS A 16 16.13 9.81 -21.57
C LYS A 16 16.33 10.99 -20.60
N ASN A 17 15.38 11.93 -20.55
CA ASN A 17 15.44 13.13 -19.72
C ASN A 17 14.70 13.01 -18.37
N VAL A 18 14.05 11.88 -18.10
CA VAL A 18 13.23 11.67 -16.90
C VAL A 18 13.94 10.71 -15.95
N ARG A 19 14.24 11.18 -14.72
CA ARG A 19 14.78 10.34 -13.65
C ARG A 19 13.66 9.67 -12.85
N ALA A 20 13.09 8.58 -13.36
CA ALA A 20 11.93 7.92 -12.76
C ALA A 20 12.17 7.40 -11.34
N VAL A 21 13.39 7.00 -11.01
CA VAL A 21 13.80 6.58 -9.66
C VAL A 21 15.20 7.18 -9.39
N ASP A 22 15.43 7.72 -8.20
CA ASP A 22 16.62 8.47 -7.85
C ASP A 22 17.19 8.06 -6.49
N ASN A 23 18.27 7.26 -6.51
CA ASN A 23 18.99 6.79 -5.31
C ASN A 23 18.06 6.20 -4.24
N LEU A 24 17.10 5.37 -4.66
CA LEU A 24 16.12 4.77 -3.77
C LEU A 24 16.75 3.61 -3.00
N SER A 25 16.58 3.60 -1.68
CA SER A 25 17.02 2.51 -0.80
C SER A 25 15.92 2.19 0.21
N PHE A 26 15.60 0.91 0.38
CA PHE A 26 14.66 0.43 1.40
C PHE A 26 14.80 -1.09 1.56
N THR A 27 14.19 -1.61 2.62
CA THR A 27 14.17 -3.05 2.93
C THR A 27 12.75 -3.52 3.18
N VAL A 28 12.44 -4.73 2.75
CA VAL A 28 11.16 -5.42 2.99
C VAL A 28 11.46 -6.70 3.74
N GLU A 29 10.89 -6.83 4.93
CA GLU A 29 11.17 -7.96 5.81
C GLU A 29 10.25 -9.17 5.54
N PRO A 30 10.77 -10.40 5.66
CA PRO A 30 9.94 -11.60 5.65
C PRO A 30 8.94 -11.65 6.79
N GLY A 31 7.81 -12.32 6.54
CA GLY A 31 6.73 -12.47 7.51
C GLY A 31 5.87 -11.22 7.69
N ARG A 32 6.01 -10.22 6.80
CA ARG A 32 5.34 -8.92 6.91
C ARG A 32 4.76 -8.49 5.58
N VAL A 33 3.66 -7.74 5.65
CA VAL A 33 3.10 -7.02 4.51
C VAL A 33 3.66 -5.61 4.50
N THR A 34 4.41 -5.25 3.46
CA THR A 34 4.92 -3.90 3.26
C THR A 34 4.15 -3.18 2.16
N GLY A 35 3.55 -2.04 2.52
CA GLY A 35 2.92 -1.11 1.58
C GLY A 35 3.96 -0.20 0.92
N PHE A 36 4.02 -0.20 -0.40
CA PHE A 36 4.87 0.67 -1.21
C PHE A 36 4.04 1.81 -1.81
N LEU A 37 4.11 2.97 -1.16
CA LEU A 37 3.19 4.08 -1.33
C LEU A 37 3.85 5.24 -2.06
N GLY A 38 3.07 5.96 -2.86
CA GLY A 38 3.56 7.12 -3.61
C GLY A 38 2.51 7.61 -4.59
N PRO A 39 2.53 8.89 -5.01
CA PRO A 39 1.56 9.39 -5.97
C PRO A 39 1.77 8.72 -7.34
N ASN A 40 0.85 8.97 -8.26
CA ASN A 40 1.05 8.58 -9.65
C ASN A 40 2.32 9.24 -10.20
N GLY A 41 3.14 8.46 -10.91
CA GLY A 41 4.44 8.93 -11.40
C GLY A 41 5.58 8.94 -10.36
N ALA A 42 5.35 8.51 -9.11
CA ALA A 42 6.40 8.49 -8.08
C ALA A 42 7.55 7.50 -8.34
N GLY A 43 7.40 6.57 -9.29
CA GLY A 43 8.40 5.56 -9.61
C GLY A 43 8.09 4.16 -9.08
N LYS A 44 6.88 3.90 -8.54
CA LYS A 44 6.47 2.61 -7.96
C LYS A 44 6.64 1.43 -8.94
N THR A 45 5.88 1.42 -10.04
CA THR A 45 5.95 0.39 -11.08
C THR A 45 7.35 0.26 -11.69
N THR A 46 8.09 1.37 -11.85
CA THR A 46 9.47 1.32 -12.36
C THR A 46 10.40 0.60 -11.38
N THR A 47 10.25 0.85 -10.08
CA THR A 47 11.00 0.17 -9.03
C THR A 47 10.69 -1.33 -9.00
N LEU A 48 9.41 -1.71 -9.03
CA LEU A 48 9.01 -3.12 -9.04
C LEU A 48 9.50 -3.86 -10.30
N ARG A 49 9.45 -3.21 -11.46
CA ARG A 49 10.01 -3.77 -12.71
C ARG A 49 11.52 -3.93 -12.64
N MET A 50 12.24 -3.04 -11.96
CA MET A 50 13.69 -3.21 -11.74
C MET A 50 13.99 -4.35 -10.77
N LEU A 51 13.24 -4.48 -9.69
CA LEU A 51 13.35 -5.58 -8.73
C LEU A 51 13.22 -6.94 -9.43
N LEU A 52 12.26 -7.07 -10.35
CA LEU A 52 11.96 -8.30 -11.09
C LEU A 52 12.78 -8.45 -12.38
N ASN A 53 13.84 -7.65 -12.56
CA ASN A 53 14.72 -7.66 -13.74
C ASN A 53 13.99 -7.47 -15.09
N LEU A 54 12.80 -6.84 -15.10
CA LEU A 54 12.08 -6.46 -16.32
C LEU A 54 12.58 -5.14 -16.91
N VAL A 55 13.23 -4.33 -16.08
CA VAL A 55 13.90 -3.09 -16.47
C VAL A 55 15.28 -3.08 -15.85
N LYS A 56 16.32 -2.88 -16.66
CA LYS A 56 17.69 -2.72 -16.14
C LYS A 56 17.82 -1.38 -15.40
N PRO A 57 18.30 -1.36 -14.15
CA PRO A 57 18.60 -0.11 -13.45
C PRO A 57 19.73 0.65 -14.14
N THR A 58 19.71 1.97 -14.02
CA THR A 58 20.85 2.82 -14.44
C THR A 58 22.00 2.71 -13.45
N ALA A 59 21.69 2.65 -12.15
CA ALA A 59 22.64 2.42 -11.07
C ALA A 59 21.94 1.77 -9.86
N GLY A 60 22.74 1.29 -8.90
CA GLY A 60 22.25 0.61 -7.70
C GLY A 60 21.84 -0.84 -7.95
N THR A 61 21.29 -1.47 -6.91
CA THR A 61 20.92 -2.89 -6.92
C THR A 61 19.59 -3.12 -6.22
N ALA A 62 18.91 -4.20 -6.63
CA ALA A 62 17.74 -4.74 -5.97
C ALA A 62 17.93 -6.26 -5.85
N THR A 63 17.78 -6.79 -4.65
CA THR A 63 18.04 -8.20 -4.34
C THR A 63 16.89 -8.81 -3.55
N ILE A 64 16.76 -10.12 -3.66
CA ILE A 64 15.79 -10.97 -2.99
C ILE A 64 16.58 -12.12 -2.37
N GLY A 65 16.55 -12.24 -1.04
CA GLY A 65 17.42 -13.19 -0.32
C GLY A 65 18.92 -12.94 -0.56
N GLY A 66 19.30 -11.70 -0.89
CA GLY A 66 20.68 -11.31 -1.20
C GLY A 66 21.14 -11.53 -2.64
N GLN A 67 20.29 -12.08 -3.52
CA GLN A 67 20.60 -12.26 -4.95
C GLN A 67 19.72 -11.37 -5.84
N ARG A 68 20.23 -10.90 -6.98
CA ARG A 68 19.37 -10.22 -7.96
C ARG A 68 18.42 -11.26 -8.56
N TYR A 69 17.23 -10.83 -8.97
CA TYR A 69 16.25 -11.74 -9.60
C TYR A 69 16.85 -12.56 -10.76
N ALA A 70 17.72 -11.94 -11.57
CA ALA A 70 18.39 -12.58 -12.70
C ALA A 70 19.38 -13.69 -12.30
N ASP A 71 19.87 -13.67 -11.06
CA ASP A 71 20.88 -14.61 -10.55
C ASP A 71 20.26 -15.71 -9.67
N LEU A 72 18.93 -15.70 -9.47
CA LEU A 72 18.23 -16.74 -8.73
C LEU A 72 18.30 -18.06 -9.49
N SER A 73 18.59 -19.15 -8.77
CA SER A 73 18.61 -20.51 -9.35
C SER A 73 17.21 -20.97 -9.76
N ASP A 74 16.19 -20.54 -9.02
CA ASP A 74 14.79 -20.89 -9.26
C ASP A 74 13.88 -19.68 -9.01
N PRO A 75 13.84 -18.72 -9.95
CA PRO A 75 13.08 -17.49 -9.76
C PRO A 75 11.58 -17.73 -9.65
N LEU A 76 11.06 -18.77 -10.32
CA LEU A 76 9.61 -19.04 -10.37
C LEU A 76 9.08 -19.64 -9.07
N HIS A 77 9.90 -20.35 -8.29
CA HIS A 77 9.57 -20.77 -6.92
C HIS A 77 10.01 -19.75 -5.85
N THR A 78 10.77 -18.73 -6.23
CA THR A 78 11.22 -17.71 -5.27
C THR A 78 10.24 -16.53 -5.21
N VAL A 79 9.74 -16.08 -6.37
CA VAL A 79 8.98 -14.83 -6.47
C VAL A 79 7.72 -14.99 -7.32
N GLY A 80 6.57 -14.68 -6.73
CA GLY A 80 5.32 -14.46 -7.44
C GLY A 80 5.14 -12.97 -7.68
N ALA A 81 4.69 -12.59 -8.87
CA ALA A 81 4.47 -11.19 -9.19
C ALA A 81 3.18 -10.93 -9.99
N VAL A 82 2.52 -9.81 -9.68
CA VAL A 82 1.41 -9.25 -10.46
C VAL A 82 1.73 -7.76 -10.66
N LEU A 83 2.11 -7.35 -11.88
CA LEU A 83 2.51 -5.96 -12.16
C LEU A 83 1.48 -5.12 -12.93
N GLU A 84 0.50 -5.77 -13.54
CA GLU A 84 -0.61 -5.13 -14.24
C GLU A 84 -1.85 -6.02 -14.10
N ALA A 85 -3.02 -5.46 -14.41
CA ALA A 85 -4.30 -6.18 -14.33
C ALA A 85 -4.19 -7.54 -15.04
N SER A 86 -4.49 -8.59 -14.28
CA SER A 86 -4.44 -9.98 -14.70
C SER A 86 -5.05 -10.17 -16.08
N SER A 87 -4.23 -10.38 -17.11
CA SER A 87 -4.68 -10.51 -18.49
C SER A 87 -4.64 -11.97 -18.93
N ALA A 88 -5.80 -12.49 -19.33
CA ALA A 88 -5.90 -13.81 -19.93
C ALA A 88 -6.70 -13.75 -21.22
N HIS A 89 -6.51 -14.74 -22.08
CA HIS A 89 -7.26 -14.84 -23.33
C HIS A 89 -8.77 -14.93 -23.04
N LYS A 90 -9.57 -13.99 -23.59
CA LYS A 90 -11.01 -13.85 -23.32
C LYS A 90 -11.82 -15.14 -23.44
N GLY A 91 -11.46 -16.01 -24.38
CA GLY A 91 -12.13 -17.30 -24.62
C GLY A 91 -11.66 -18.47 -23.74
N ARG A 92 -10.56 -18.31 -22.98
CA ARG A 92 -9.96 -19.36 -22.16
C ARG A 92 -10.62 -19.42 -20.78
N THR A 93 -10.72 -20.62 -20.21
CA THR A 93 -11.19 -20.78 -18.83
C THR A 93 -10.11 -20.43 -17.82
N GLY A 94 -10.47 -20.06 -16.59
CA GLY A 94 -9.49 -19.74 -15.54
C GLY A 94 -8.51 -20.89 -15.30
N ILE A 95 -9.00 -22.12 -15.18
CA ILE A 95 -8.14 -23.30 -14.99
C ILE A 95 -7.19 -23.52 -16.16
N ASN A 96 -7.66 -23.37 -17.40
CA ASN A 96 -6.79 -23.57 -18.57
C ASN A 96 -5.77 -22.44 -18.70
N HIS A 97 -6.08 -21.23 -18.23
CA HIS A 97 -5.10 -20.15 -18.18
C HIS A 97 -3.94 -20.52 -17.25
N LEU A 98 -4.23 -20.98 -16.04
CA LEU A 98 -3.19 -21.42 -15.10
C LEU A 98 -2.43 -22.65 -15.60
N ARG A 99 -3.11 -23.64 -16.18
CA ARG A 99 -2.44 -24.84 -16.74
C ARG A 99 -1.46 -24.51 -17.87
N VAL A 100 -1.74 -23.47 -18.67
CA VAL A 100 -0.78 -22.98 -19.69
C VAL A 100 0.47 -22.41 -19.02
N ILE A 101 0.29 -21.65 -17.93
CA ILE A 101 1.42 -21.11 -17.15
C ILE A 101 2.20 -22.25 -16.50
N CYS A 102 1.53 -23.23 -15.89
CA CYS A 102 2.19 -24.44 -15.36
C CYS A 102 3.03 -25.13 -16.43
N ALA A 103 2.48 -25.35 -17.63
CA ALA A 103 3.20 -26.01 -18.71
C ALA A 103 4.45 -25.20 -19.16
N ALA A 104 4.34 -23.87 -19.24
CA ALA A 104 5.46 -23.00 -19.59
C ALA A 104 6.54 -22.93 -18.50
N ALA A 105 6.13 -23.01 -17.23
CA ALA A 105 7.00 -22.95 -16.06
C ALA A 105 7.54 -24.32 -15.60
N GLY A 106 7.10 -25.43 -16.22
CA GLY A 106 7.48 -26.78 -15.81
C GLY A 106 6.78 -27.29 -14.54
N PHE A 107 5.69 -26.65 -14.10
CA PHE A 107 4.94 -27.07 -12.91
C PHE A 107 3.94 -28.20 -13.20
N PRO A 108 3.65 -29.07 -12.21
CA PRO A 108 2.56 -30.04 -12.30
C PRO A 108 1.22 -29.35 -12.59
N ARG A 109 0.35 -30.01 -13.36
CA ARG A 109 -1.00 -29.49 -13.63
C ARG A 109 -1.85 -29.30 -12.37
N SER A 110 -1.59 -30.08 -11.31
CA SER A 110 -2.30 -29.97 -10.03
C SER A 110 -2.12 -28.61 -9.36
N ARG A 111 -0.98 -27.94 -9.57
CA ARG A 111 -0.73 -26.59 -9.06
C ARG A 111 -1.76 -25.57 -9.53
N ALA A 112 -2.32 -25.75 -10.72
CA ALA A 112 -3.39 -24.89 -11.22
C ALA A 112 -4.68 -25.05 -10.40
N ASP A 113 -5.02 -26.28 -10.02
CA ASP A 113 -6.19 -26.59 -9.21
C ASP A 113 -5.99 -26.10 -7.76
N GLU A 114 -4.80 -26.31 -7.18
CA GLU A 114 -4.39 -25.82 -5.85
C GLU A 114 -4.43 -24.29 -5.76
N ALA A 115 -3.89 -23.59 -6.77
CA ALA A 115 -3.87 -22.13 -6.80
C ALA A 115 -5.28 -21.52 -6.96
N LEU A 116 -6.19 -22.15 -7.71
CA LEU A 116 -7.58 -21.70 -7.77
C LEU A 116 -8.31 -21.88 -6.45
N ALA A 117 -8.04 -22.98 -5.74
CA ALA A 117 -8.63 -23.24 -4.44
C ALA A 117 -8.19 -22.17 -3.42
N MET A 118 -6.90 -21.81 -3.41
CA MET A 118 -6.34 -20.77 -2.56
C MET A 118 -7.06 -19.42 -2.70
N VAL A 119 -7.45 -19.04 -3.92
CA VAL A 119 -8.12 -17.77 -4.19
C VAL A 119 -9.66 -17.88 -4.23
N GLY A 120 -10.21 -19.04 -3.87
CA GLY A 120 -11.65 -19.29 -3.85
C GLY A 120 -12.31 -19.26 -5.24
N LEU A 121 -11.57 -19.55 -6.31
CA LEU A 121 -12.09 -19.56 -7.69
C LEU A 121 -12.45 -20.95 -8.23
N SER A 122 -12.33 -22.01 -7.43
CA SER A 122 -12.68 -23.38 -7.87
C SER A 122 -14.08 -23.48 -8.50
N PRO A 123 -15.15 -22.87 -7.95
CA PRO A 123 -16.50 -22.93 -8.57
C PRO A 123 -16.56 -22.27 -9.96
N ALA A 124 -15.69 -21.30 -10.22
CA ALA A 124 -15.63 -20.57 -11.48
C ALA A 124 -14.52 -21.07 -12.42
N ALA A 125 -13.81 -22.14 -12.07
CA ALA A 125 -12.63 -22.65 -12.79
C ALA A 125 -12.89 -22.87 -14.28
N LYS A 126 -14.06 -23.41 -14.64
CA LYS A 126 -14.47 -23.73 -16.02
C LYS A 126 -15.16 -22.57 -16.75
N ARG A 127 -15.43 -21.44 -16.08
CA ARG A 127 -16.01 -20.24 -16.72
C ARG A 127 -14.93 -19.55 -17.56
N LYS A 128 -15.33 -19.01 -18.72
CA LYS A 128 -14.43 -18.26 -19.62
C LYS A 128 -14.05 -16.91 -19.01
N PHE A 129 -12.81 -16.48 -19.24
CA PHE A 129 -12.25 -15.23 -18.70
C PHE A 129 -13.08 -13.99 -19.06
N LYS A 130 -13.68 -13.94 -20.27
CA LYS A 130 -14.59 -12.84 -20.65
C LYS A 130 -15.77 -12.63 -19.69
N GLY A 131 -16.17 -13.68 -18.97
CA GLY A 131 -17.24 -13.63 -17.98
C GLY A 131 -16.77 -13.32 -16.57
N TYR A 132 -15.46 -13.18 -16.31
CA TYR A 132 -14.96 -12.89 -14.97
C TYR A 132 -15.20 -11.42 -14.63
N SER A 133 -15.70 -11.17 -13.41
CA SER A 133 -15.71 -9.83 -12.82
C SER A 133 -14.26 -9.36 -12.59
N LEU A 134 -14.07 -8.06 -12.32
CA LEU A 134 -12.75 -7.52 -12.05
C LEU A 134 -12.07 -8.22 -10.85
N GLY A 135 -12.79 -8.44 -9.75
CA GLY A 135 -12.30 -9.20 -8.60
C GLY A 135 -11.91 -10.64 -8.94
N MET A 136 -12.69 -11.34 -9.77
CA MET A 136 -12.30 -12.68 -10.24
C MET A 136 -11.03 -12.66 -11.10
N ARG A 137 -10.81 -11.61 -11.90
CA ARG A 137 -9.58 -11.47 -12.68
C ARG A 137 -8.38 -11.27 -11.77
N GLN A 138 -8.48 -10.40 -10.75
CA GLN A 138 -7.38 -10.23 -9.80
C GLN A 138 -7.08 -11.46 -8.97
N ARG A 139 -8.11 -12.16 -8.49
CA ARG A 139 -7.95 -13.48 -7.86
C ARG A 139 -7.19 -14.44 -8.77
N LEU A 140 -7.50 -14.46 -10.07
CA LEU A 140 -6.81 -15.32 -11.03
C LEU A 140 -5.33 -14.94 -11.23
N GLY A 141 -4.98 -13.65 -11.25
CA GLY A 141 -3.57 -13.23 -11.33
C GLY A 141 -2.79 -13.57 -10.07
N ILE A 142 -3.41 -13.43 -8.90
CA ILE A 142 -2.76 -13.88 -7.65
C ILE A 142 -2.58 -15.39 -7.66
N ALA A 143 -3.58 -16.16 -8.12
CA ALA A 143 -3.42 -17.59 -8.31
C ALA A 143 -2.24 -17.91 -9.27
N ALA A 144 -2.09 -17.15 -10.36
CA ALA A 144 -0.96 -17.30 -11.28
C ALA A 144 0.39 -17.01 -10.59
N ALA A 145 0.47 -15.94 -9.79
CA ALA A 145 1.66 -15.61 -9.01
C ALA A 145 2.00 -16.68 -7.96
N MET A 146 1.00 -17.40 -7.45
CA MET A 146 1.18 -18.45 -6.43
C MET A 146 1.49 -19.84 -6.99
N LEU A 147 1.55 -20.03 -8.31
CA LEU A 147 1.76 -21.35 -8.92
C LEU A 147 3.05 -22.03 -8.44
N GLY A 148 4.15 -21.28 -8.34
CA GLY A 148 5.45 -21.77 -7.85
C GLY A 148 5.58 -21.82 -6.33
N ASP A 149 4.51 -21.56 -5.58
CA ASP A 149 4.55 -21.46 -4.12
C ASP A 149 5.62 -20.50 -3.56
N PRO A 150 5.65 -19.24 -4.03
CA PRO A 150 6.81 -18.36 -3.82
C PRO A 150 6.94 -17.83 -2.40
N LYS A 151 8.18 -17.68 -1.94
CA LYS A 151 8.49 -17.05 -0.64
C LYS A 151 8.28 -15.53 -0.64
N VAL A 152 8.30 -14.93 -1.82
CA VAL A 152 8.16 -13.48 -2.02
C VAL A 152 7.00 -13.19 -2.97
N LEU A 153 6.12 -12.27 -2.60
CA LEU A 153 5.01 -11.83 -3.42
C LEU A 153 5.12 -10.32 -3.69
N VAL A 154 5.17 -9.93 -4.97
CA VAL A 154 5.26 -8.54 -5.40
C VAL A 154 4.00 -8.16 -6.20
N LEU A 155 3.20 -7.23 -5.68
CA LEU A 155 1.92 -6.85 -6.27
C LEU A 155 1.91 -5.35 -6.60
N ASP A 156 1.60 -4.99 -7.84
CA ASP A 156 1.41 -3.61 -8.28
C ASP A 156 -0.09 -3.30 -8.34
N GLU A 157 -0.55 -2.43 -7.44
CA GLU A 157 -1.94 -1.99 -7.31
C GLU A 157 -2.99 -3.10 -7.32
N PRO A 158 -2.86 -4.17 -6.50
CA PRO A 158 -3.72 -5.33 -6.61
C PRO A 158 -5.18 -5.07 -6.24
N ALA A 159 -5.44 -4.04 -5.44
CA ALA A 159 -6.78 -3.66 -4.96
C ALA A 159 -7.54 -2.72 -5.90
N ASN A 160 -6.89 -2.21 -6.96
CA ASN A 160 -7.48 -1.20 -7.83
C ASN A 160 -8.75 -1.73 -8.54
N GLY A 161 -9.86 -0.99 -8.38
CA GLY A 161 -11.17 -1.31 -8.94
C GLY A 161 -11.88 -2.51 -8.29
N LEU A 162 -11.39 -3.01 -7.15
CA LEU A 162 -12.14 -3.97 -6.35
C LEU A 162 -13.28 -3.28 -5.58
N ASP A 163 -14.34 -4.05 -5.34
CA ASP A 163 -15.38 -3.67 -4.39
C ASP A 163 -14.89 -3.87 -2.94
N PRO A 164 -15.62 -3.35 -1.92
CA PRO A 164 -15.20 -3.49 -0.52
C PRO A 164 -15.00 -4.95 -0.06
N GLU A 165 -15.78 -5.89 -0.59
CA GLU A 165 -15.62 -7.32 -0.30
C GLU A 165 -14.31 -7.87 -0.90
N GLY A 166 -13.98 -7.51 -2.14
CA GLY A 166 -12.73 -7.84 -2.79
C GLY A 166 -11.50 -7.31 -2.06
N ILE A 167 -11.55 -6.08 -1.55
CA ILE A 167 -10.48 -5.47 -0.75
C ILE A 167 -10.28 -6.24 0.56
N ARG A 168 -11.37 -6.59 1.25
CA ARG A 168 -11.31 -7.42 2.48
C ARG A 168 -10.69 -8.78 2.21
N TRP A 169 -11.16 -9.48 1.17
CA TRP A 169 -10.61 -10.77 0.76
C TRP A 169 -9.11 -10.68 0.47
N MET A 170 -8.68 -9.65 -0.27
CA MET A 170 -7.28 -9.41 -0.59
C MET A 170 -6.47 -9.27 0.70
N ARG A 171 -6.97 -8.46 1.63
CA ARG A 171 -6.29 -8.22 2.90
C ARG A 171 -6.10 -9.49 3.70
N ASP A 172 -7.17 -10.27 3.86
CA ASP A 172 -7.14 -11.51 4.63
C ASP A 172 -6.17 -12.52 4.01
N LEU A 173 -6.14 -12.63 2.68
CA LEU A 173 -5.18 -13.46 1.96
C LEU A 173 -3.74 -13.03 2.22
N LEU A 174 -3.42 -11.75 2.02
CA LEU A 174 -2.05 -11.26 2.13
C LEU A 174 -1.53 -11.34 3.57
N LYS A 175 -2.37 -11.06 4.57
CA LYS A 175 -2.01 -11.27 5.99
C LYS A 175 -1.78 -12.75 6.31
N SER A 176 -2.60 -13.66 5.76
CA SER A 176 -2.39 -15.10 5.90
C SER A 176 -1.09 -15.58 5.25
N LEU A 177 -0.71 -15.02 4.10
CA LEU A 177 0.56 -15.34 3.46
C LEU A 177 1.76 -14.81 4.26
N ALA A 178 1.68 -13.59 4.78
CA ALA A 178 2.71 -13.02 5.63
C ALA A 178 2.86 -13.81 6.95
N SER A 179 1.77 -14.24 7.59
CA SER A 179 1.84 -15.03 8.82
C SER A 179 2.49 -16.42 8.64
N GLN A 180 2.57 -16.91 7.40
CA GLN A 180 3.34 -18.10 7.03
C GLN A 180 4.84 -17.82 6.82
N GLY A 181 5.30 -16.59 7.07
CA GLY A 181 6.70 -16.18 6.91
C GLY A 181 7.04 -15.62 5.52
N ARG A 182 6.07 -15.46 4.62
CA ARG A 182 6.34 -14.92 3.27
C ARG A 182 6.59 -13.41 3.32
N THR A 183 7.39 -12.92 2.38
CA THR A 183 7.63 -11.49 2.18
C THR A 183 6.59 -10.95 1.20
N VAL A 184 5.78 -9.96 1.60
CA VAL A 184 4.71 -9.42 0.74
C VAL A 184 4.94 -7.93 0.50
N LEU A 185 5.24 -7.54 -0.73
CA LEU A 185 5.39 -6.16 -1.16
C LEU A 185 4.21 -5.74 -2.04
N VAL A 186 3.43 -4.77 -1.57
CA VAL A 186 2.21 -4.30 -2.25
C VAL A 186 2.32 -2.84 -2.58
N SER A 187 2.30 -2.48 -3.86
CA SER A 187 2.15 -1.08 -4.25
C SER A 187 0.69 -0.64 -4.13
N SER A 188 0.49 0.61 -3.71
CA SER A 188 -0.82 1.24 -3.73
C SER A 188 -0.68 2.76 -3.86
N HIS A 189 -1.69 3.39 -4.45
CA HIS A 189 -1.93 4.82 -4.32
C HIS A 189 -3.08 5.11 -3.32
N LEU A 190 -3.81 4.09 -2.88
CA LEU A 190 -4.91 4.18 -1.91
C LEU A 190 -4.36 3.92 -0.51
N LEU A 191 -4.32 4.99 0.29
CA LEU A 191 -3.61 5.02 1.58
C LEU A 191 -4.45 4.42 2.71
N SER A 192 -5.75 4.71 2.74
CA SER A 192 -6.69 4.16 3.72
C SER A 192 -6.73 2.63 3.70
N GLU A 193 -6.57 2.00 2.53
CA GLU A 193 -6.50 0.55 2.40
C GLU A 193 -5.22 -0.03 3.01
N MET A 194 -4.08 0.64 2.78
CA MET A 194 -2.78 0.19 3.27
C MET A 194 -2.67 0.32 4.79
N GLN A 195 -3.32 1.32 5.40
CA GLN A 195 -3.35 1.46 6.86
C GLN A 195 -3.95 0.23 7.57
N LEU A 196 -4.89 -0.47 6.93
CA LEU A 196 -5.51 -1.68 7.50
C LEU A 196 -4.79 -2.97 7.09
N LEU A 197 -4.02 -2.93 6.00
CA LEU A 197 -3.39 -4.09 5.39
C LEU A 197 -1.93 -4.28 5.84
N ALA A 198 -1.15 -3.21 5.79
CA ALA A 198 0.29 -3.28 5.89
C ALA A 198 0.75 -3.29 7.35
N ASP A 199 1.88 -3.96 7.59
CA ASP A 199 2.62 -3.90 8.84
C ASP A 199 3.69 -2.80 8.76
N ASP A 200 4.30 -2.65 7.58
CA ASP A 200 5.33 -1.65 7.26
C ASP A 200 4.95 -0.82 6.04
N LEU A 201 5.48 0.39 5.98
CA LEU A 201 5.29 1.32 4.86
C LEU A 201 6.63 1.78 4.30
N VAL A 202 6.69 1.90 2.99
CA VAL A 202 7.75 2.57 2.24
C VAL A 202 7.07 3.65 1.39
N ILE A 203 7.22 4.91 1.78
CA ILE A 203 6.64 6.06 1.10
C ILE A 203 7.68 6.68 0.18
N ILE A 204 7.34 6.84 -1.10
CA ILE A 204 8.16 7.48 -2.11
C ILE A 204 7.45 8.66 -2.76
N ALA A 205 8.23 9.65 -3.19
CA ALA A 205 7.76 10.76 -4.00
C ALA A 205 8.85 11.21 -4.96
N ALA A 206 8.48 11.54 -6.20
CA ALA A 206 9.41 11.98 -7.25
C ALA A 206 10.65 11.07 -7.41
N GLY A 207 10.46 9.75 -7.28
CA GLY A 207 11.52 8.75 -7.41
C GLY A 207 12.41 8.54 -6.19
N LYS A 208 12.14 9.21 -5.06
CA LYS A 208 12.97 9.18 -3.85
C LYS A 208 12.22 8.61 -2.65
N LEU A 209 12.95 8.00 -1.72
CA LEU A 209 12.41 7.65 -0.41
C LEU A 209 12.03 8.92 0.36
N VAL A 210 10.81 8.95 0.86
CA VAL A 210 10.32 9.96 1.78
C VAL A 210 10.37 9.43 3.20
N ARG A 211 9.87 8.21 3.42
CA ARG A 211 9.86 7.58 4.74
C ARG A 211 9.76 6.05 4.64
N GLN A 212 10.29 5.36 5.64
CA GLN A 212 10.10 3.93 5.85
C GLN A 212 9.92 3.67 7.35
N GLY A 213 9.06 2.72 7.72
CA GLY A 213 8.86 2.27 9.10
C GLY A 213 7.60 1.43 9.24
N THR A 214 7.27 1.03 10.48
CA THR A 214 5.96 0.42 10.75
C THR A 214 4.85 1.44 10.50
N VAL A 215 3.61 0.98 10.28
CA VAL A 215 2.46 1.88 10.15
C VAL A 215 2.39 2.84 11.35
N ASP A 216 2.50 2.32 12.57
CA ASP A 216 2.45 3.14 13.79
C ASP A 216 3.58 4.18 13.82
N GLN A 217 4.82 3.82 13.47
CA GLN A 217 5.95 4.77 13.42
C GLN A 217 5.73 5.87 12.38
N VAL A 218 5.08 5.55 11.26
CA VAL A 218 4.74 6.53 10.23
C VAL A 218 3.65 7.47 10.73
N MET A 219 2.61 6.94 11.36
CA MET A 219 1.50 7.72 11.91
C MET A 219 1.92 8.60 13.11
N ASP A 220 2.71 8.06 14.03
CA ASP A 220 3.16 8.74 15.26
C ASP A 220 4.06 9.94 14.99
N SER A 221 4.78 9.93 13.87
CA SER A 221 5.61 11.07 13.48
C SER A 221 4.83 12.36 13.25
N MET A 222 3.51 12.26 13.12
CA MET A 222 2.59 13.39 12.97
C MET A 222 1.56 13.47 14.11
N ALA A 223 1.80 12.78 15.24
CA ALA A 223 0.92 12.86 16.42
C ALA A 223 0.80 14.30 16.97
N HIS A 224 1.79 15.16 16.67
CA HIS A 224 1.78 16.59 17.00
C HIS A 224 0.83 17.43 16.11
N SER A 225 0.27 16.83 15.06
CA SER A 225 -0.71 17.42 14.14
C SER A 225 -2.15 16.97 14.45
N ALA A 226 -2.38 16.29 15.59
CA ALA A 226 -3.73 15.93 16.01
C ALA A 226 -4.56 17.21 16.25
N GLU A 227 -5.73 17.26 15.64
CA GLU A 227 -6.67 18.36 15.77
C GLU A 227 -7.86 17.91 16.62
N VAL A 228 -8.50 18.83 17.32
CA VAL A 228 -9.75 18.59 18.03
C VAL A 228 -10.87 19.19 17.21
N ARG A 229 -11.78 18.35 16.70
CA ARG A 229 -13.02 18.80 16.09
C ARG A 229 -14.02 19.13 17.19
N VAL A 230 -14.57 20.34 17.11
CA VAL A 230 -15.53 20.86 18.07
C VAL A 230 -16.73 21.41 17.32
N ARG A 231 -17.93 21.25 17.87
CA ARG A 231 -19.14 21.92 17.37
C ARG A 231 -19.83 22.63 18.50
N THR A 232 -20.18 23.89 18.30
CA THR A 232 -20.85 24.73 19.30
C THR A 232 -21.68 25.81 18.61
N PRO A 233 -22.82 26.21 19.17
CA PRO A 233 -23.52 27.41 18.71
C PRO A 233 -22.81 28.71 19.12
N GLN A 234 -21.94 28.69 20.13
CA GLN A 234 -21.17 29.85 20.63
C GLN A 234 -19.72 29.83 20.10
N VAL A 235 -19.58 29.88 18.77
CA VAL A 235 -18.28 29.76 18.06
C VAL A 235 -17.29 30.88 18.46
N GLU A 236 -17.77 32.11 18.62
CA GLU A 236 -16.95 33.28 18.92
C GLU A 236 -16.39 33.25 20.34
N GLU A 237 -17.23 32.89 21.31
CA GLU A 237 -16.85 32.74 22.72
C GLU A 237 -15.82 31.62 22.90
N LEU A 238 -16.04 30.48 22.24
CA LEU A 238 -15.10 29.36 22.30
C LEU A 238 -13.77 29.69 21.65
N THR A 239 -13.79 30.33 20.47
CA THR A 239 -12.56 30.72 19.77
C THR A 239 -11.73 31.65 20.64
N SER A 240 -12.36 32.63 21.30
CA SER A 240 -11.68 33.55 22.23
C SER A 240 -11.06 32.83 23.41
N ALA A 241 -11.77 31.86 24.00
CA ALA A 241 -11.26 31.04 25.11
C ALA A 241 -10.06 30.16 24.69
N LEU A 242 -10.05 29.66 23.46
CA LEU A 242 -9.00 28.79 22.92
C LEU A 242 -7.75 29.56 22.48
N VAL A 243 -7.90 30.78 21.95
CA VAL A 243 -6.75 31.65 21.63
C VAL A 243 -5.93 31.94 22.90
N ALA A 244 -6.57 32.07 24.06
CA ALA A 244 -5.88 32.24 25.34
C ALA A 244 -5.01 31.02 25.75
N LEU A 245 -5.20 29.86 25.12
CA LEU A 245 -4.39 28.66 25.30
C LEU A 245 -3.32 28.47 24.21
N ASN A 246 -3.07 29.49 23.39
CA ASN A 246 -2.23 29.39 22.18
C ASN A 246 -2.70 28.31 21.19
N ALA A 247 -3.99 27.99 21.17
CA ALA A 247 -4.56 27.08 20.20
C ALA A 247 -4.77 27.78 18.85
N THR A 248 -4.52 27.06 17.76
CA THR A 248 -4.89 27.52 16.42
C THR A 248 -6.29 27.02 16.11
N VAL A 249 -7.22 27.93 15.84
CA VAL A 249 -8.62 27.59 15.56
C VAL A 249 -8.95 27.89 14.10
N THR A 250 -9.43 26.89 13.37
CA THR A 250 -9.88 27.03 11.97
C THR A 250 -11.36 26.67 11.84
N PRO A 251 -12.16 27.44 11.07
CA PRO A 251 -13.56 27.10 10.82
C PRO A 251 -13.72 25.79 10.05
N ASN A 252 -14.74 24.99 10.38
CA ASN A 252 -15.04 23.70 9.74
C ASN A 252 -16.56 23.49 9.55
N GLY A 253 -17.17 24.27 8.66
CA GLY A 253 -18.61 24.22 8.36
C GLY A 253 -19.50 24.89 9.42
N GLU A 254 -20.82 24.79 9.29
CA GLU A 254 -21.79 25.48 10.16
C GLU A 254 -21.63 25.11 11.64
N GLY A 255 -21.08 26.03 12.44
CA GLY A 255 -20.86 25.83 13.89
C GLY A 255 -19.71 24.89 14.25
N GLY A 256 -18.91 24.43 13.27
CA GLY A 256 -17.78 23.54 13.48
C GLY A 256 -16.44 24.27 13.54
N LEU A 257 -15.54 23.80 14.39
CA LEU A 257 -14.17 24.28 14.55
C LEU A 257 -13.19 23.09 14.52
N LEU A 258 -12.02 23.30 13.95
CA LEU A 258 -10.84 22.44 14.11
C LEU A 258 -9.82 23.20 14.96
N VAL A 259 -9.34 22.56 16.03
CA VAL A 259 -8.47 23.18 17.03
C VAL A 259 -7.15 22.41 17.08
N ALA A 260 -6.04 23.07 16.75
CA ALA A 260 -4.70 22.50 16.83
C ALA A 260 -3.91 23.07 18.02
N GLY A 261 -2.94 22.30 18.54
CA GLY A 261 -2.02 22.72 19.61
C GLY A 261 -2.53 22.47 21.03
N VAL A 262 -3.76 22.00 21.19
CA VAL A 262 -4.35 21.62 22.50
C VAL A 262 -5.15 20.32 22.36
N ASP A 263 -5.20 19.54 23.45
CA ASP A 263 -5.95 18.28 23.48
C ASP A 263 -7.44 18.50 23.80
N ALA A 264 -8.27 17.48 23.49
CA ALA A 264 -9.71 17.56 23.71
C ALA A 264 -10.10 17.85 25.18
N PRO A 265 -9.43 17.26 26.20
CA PRO A 265 -9.69 17.63 27.60
C PRO A 265 -9.43 19.11 27.91
N SER A 266 -8.40 19.73 27.33
CA SER A 266 -8.12 21.16 27.52
C SER A 266 -9.17 22.04 26.83
N VAL A 267 -9.61 21.65 25.63
CA VAL A 267 -10.71 22.31 24.92
C VAL A 267 -12.01 22.24 25.73
N GLY A 268 -12.36 21.06 26.26
CA GLY A 268 -13.55 20.89 27.11
C GLY A 268 -13.50 21.73 28.38
N ARG A 269 -12.32 21.85 29.02
CA ARG A 269 -12.14 22.73 30.19
C ARG A 269 -12.28 24.22 29.82
N ALA A 270 -11.77 24.63 28.67
CA ALA A 270 -11.90 26.00 28.19
C ALA A 270 -13.37 26.36 27.93
N ALA A 271 -14.10 25.47 27.25
CA ALA A 271 -15.53 25.63 26.99
C ALA A 271 -16.34 25.74 28.29
N LEU A 272 -16.10 24.85 29.25
CA LEU A 272 -16.77 24.88 30.55
C LEU A 272 -16.52 26.20 31.30
N LYS A 273 -15.27 26.69 31.31
CA LYS A 273 -14.91 27.95 31.97
C LYS A 273 -15.56 29.16 31.30
N ALA A 274 -15.75 29.11 29.98
CA ALA A 274 -16.39 30.15 29.19
C ALA A 274 -17.93 30.07 29.21
N GLY A 275 -18.52 29.02 29.79
CA GLY A 275 -19.97 28.81 29.76
C GLY A 275 -20.50 28.43 28.36
N VAL A 276 -19.65 27.84 27.52
CA VAL A 276 -19.96 27.42 26.15
C VAL A 276 -20.46 25.98 26.16
N GLU A 277 -21.58 25.73 25.48
CA GLU A 277 -22.07 24.36 25.27
C GLU A 277 -21.38 23.71 24.06
N LEU A 278 -21.07 22.41 24.17
CA LEU A 278 -20.43 21.65 23.10
C LEU A 278 -21.41 20.59 22.58
N HIS A 279 -21.69 20.63 21.28
CA HIS A 279 -22.45 19.59 20.58
C HIS A 279 -21.54 18.45 20.10
N GLU A 280 -20.23 18.70 19.93
CA GLU A 280 -19.23 17.72 19.50
C GLU A 280 -17.87 18.06 20.12
N LEU A 281 -17.12 17.04 20.56
CA LEU A 281 -15.74 17.17 21.02
C LEU A 281 -14.99 15.86 20.72
N THR A 282 -14.28 15.84 19.60
CA THR A 282 -13.63 14.63 19.08
C THR A 282 -12.18 14.93 18.75
N THR A 283 -11.25 14.12 19.27
CA THR A 283 -9.85 14.16 18.80
C THR A 283 -9.74 13.50 17.44
N GLU A 284 -9.40 14.28 16.43
CA GLU A 284 -9.08 13.81 15.09
C GLU A 284 -7.59 13.53 14.99
N ARG A 285 -7.26 12.25 14.81
CA ARG A 285 -5.91 11.88 14.42
C ARG A 285 -5.79 12.00 12.90
N PRO A 286 -4.64 12.46 12.37
CA PRO A 286 -4.40 12.40 10.94
C PRO A 286 -4.58 10.96 10.47
N ASP A 287 -5.23 10.76 9.33
CA ASP A 287 -5.20 9.49 8.62
C ASP A 287 -3.91 9.39 7.79
N LEU A 288 -3.62 8.20 7.25
CA LEU A 288 -2.43 8.00 6.45
C LEU A 288 -2.42 8.89 5.20
N GLU A 289 -3.60 9.28 4.71
CA GLU A 289 -3.77 10.17 3.57
C GLU A 289 -3.25 11.58 3.84
N ARG A 290 -3.64 12.18 4.96
CA ARG A 290 -3.14 13.50 5.38
C ARG A 290 -1.64 13.48 5.65
N VAL A 291 -1.14 12.44 6.36
CA VAL A 291 0.30 12.28 6.63
C VAL A 291 1.09 12.22 5.31
N PHE A 292 0.58 11.47 4.34
CA PHE A 292 1.21 11.36 3.04
C PHE A 292 1.18 12.68 2.25
N LEU A 293 0.05 13.39 2.25
CA LEU A 293 -0.06 14.69 1.57
C LEU A 293 0.95 15.68 2.13
N GLU A 294 1.12 15.76 3.46
CA GLU A 294 2.11 16.63 4.09
C GLU A 294 3.55 16.19 3.77
N LEU A 295 3.85 14.89 3.84
CA LEU A 295 5.18 14.34 3.53
C LEU A 295 5.58 14.51 2.04
N THR A 296 4.60 14.61 1.16
CA THR A 296 4.80 14.76 -0.30
C THR A 296 4.55 16.19 -0.80
N ALA A 297 3.95 17.06 0.02
CA ALA A 297 3.81 18.49 -0.26
C ALA A 297 5.20 19.10 -0.52
N GLY A 298 5.35 19.80 -1.64
CA GLY A 298 6.63 20.36 -2.09
C GLY A 298 7.55 19.40 -2.85
N LYS A 299 7.30 18.09 -2.84
CA LYS A 299 8.03 17.09 -3.66
C LYS A 299 7.22 16.61 -4.87
N ALA A 300 5.90 16.75 -4.83
CA ALA A 300 4.99 16.43 -5.92
C ALA A 300 4.98 17.48 -7.06
N ALA A 301 5.79 18.54 -6.97
CA ALA A 301 5.92 19.55 -8.01
C ALA A 301 6.53 18.93 -9.29
N ILE A 302 5.62 18.51 -10.16
CA ILE A 302 5.65 18.48 -11.63
C ILE A 302 6.98 18.03 -12.26
N ARG A 303 6.92 16.88 -12.93
CA ARG A 303 7.77 16.59 -14.10
C ARG A 303 6.89 16.31 -15.30
#